data_AF-A0AAP2HCZ2-F1
#
_entry.id   AF-A0AAP2HCZ2-F1
#
_cell.length_a   1.000
_cell.length_b   1.000
_cell.length_c   1.000
_cell.angle_alpha   90.00
_cell.angle_beta   90.00
_cell.angle_gamma   90.00
#
_symmetry.space_group_name_H-M   'P 1'
#
loop_
_entity.id
_entity.type
_entity.pdbx_description
1 polymer ?
#
loop_
_entity_poly.entity_id
_entity_poly.type
_entity_poly.pdbx_seq_one_letter_code
_entity_poly.pdbx_strand_id
1 'polypeptide(L)'
;MRALPIAPLSMRRALLISGLVMLVAGCRTAPPHEAAVPDAGTATTTPPAVTVTRGEFTVPADKLDVWNAVGQIVVNMRGVEYLGRAQMLDLYSLRYRGVEFLVLTKAMTAAETGNRTLTRVTATTSAGKRIDNDATAELLGMLQRELPAEVERVRARQAVPKKKGKKP
;
A
#
# COMPACT_ATOMS: atom_id res chain seq x y z
N MET A 1 26.16 -0.41 57.28
CA MET A 1 25.32 -1.21 56.37
C MET A 1 26.12 -1.51 55.13
N ARG A 2 26.17 -2.79 54.75
CA ARG A 2 27.14 -3.41 53.83
C ARG A 2 26.84 -3.09 52.37
N ALA A 3 27.90 -2.79 51.60
CA ALA A 3 27.90 -2.84 50.15
C ALA A 3 27.78 -4.30 49.66
N LEU A 4 26.97 -4.51 48.61
CA LEU A 4 26.87 -5.78 47.87
C LEU A 4 27.58 -5.63 46.52
N PRO A 5 28.55 -6.49 46.17
CA PRO A 5 29.09 -6.59 44.83
C PRO A 5 28.25 -7.57 43.99
N ILE A 6 27.93 -7.20 42.74
CA ILE A 6 27.40 -8.13 41.74
C ILE A 6 28.46 -8.31 40.65
N ALA A 7 28.93 -9.54 40.55
CA ALA A 7 29.93 -10.06 39.63
C ALA A 7 29.45 -10.10 38.16
N PRO A 8 30.37 -10.21 37.19
CA PRO A 8 30.05 -10.15 35.75
C PRO A 8 29.55 -11.48 35.16
N LEU A 9 28.52 -11.41 34.32
CA LEU A 9 28.00 -12.54 33.55
C LEU A 9 28.77 -12.65 32.21
N SER A 10 29.94 -13.28 32.25
CA SER A 10 30.59 -13.85 31.07
C SER A 10 30.10 -15.29 30.86
N MET A 11 30.17 -15.77 29.62
CA MET A 11 30.33 -17.20 29.30
C MET A 11 29.06 -18.05 29.13
N ARG A 12 28.31 -17.85 28.03
CA ARG A 12 27.57 -18.94 27.31
C ARG A 12 27.53 -18.70 25.80
N ARG A 13 28.69 -18.64 25.17
CA ARG A 13 28.85 -19.11 23.77
C ARG A 13 29.01 -20.64 23.85
N ALA A 14 28.51 -21.33 22.82
CA ALA A 14 28.57 -22.77 22.57
C ALA A 14 27.43 -23.60 23.18
N LEU A 15 26.39 -23.85 22.36
CA LEU A 15 25.84 -25.19 22.18
C LEU A 15 24.93 -25.24 20.93
N LEU A 16 25.37 -26.04 19.93
CA LEU A 16 24.56 -26.81 18.95
C LEU A 16 23.77 -26.00 17.90
N ILE A 17 24.06 -25.94 16.59
CA ILE A 17 24.60 -26.90 15.61
C ILE A 17 24.01 -28.31 15.75
N SER A 18 22.85 -28.56 15.13
CA SER A 18 22.53 -29.82 14.45
C SER A 18 21.14 -29.79 13.83
N GLY A 19 21.05 -30.20 12.55
CA GLY A 19 19.80 -30.75 11.99
C GLY A 19 19.14 -29.98 10.85
N LEU A 20 19.83 -29.77 9.72
CA LEU A 20 19.14 -29.55 8.44
C LEU A 20 19.69 -30.53 7.39
N VAL A 21 19.24 -31.77 7.48
CA VAL A 21 19.40 -32.80 6.45
C VAL A 21 18.00 -33.18 5.98
N MET A 22 17.69 -32.83 4.73
CA MET A 22 16.91 -33.62 3.76
C MET A 22 16.54 -32.69 2.59
N LEU A 23 17.53 -32.45 1.73
CA LEU A 23 17.27 -32.18 0.31
C LEU A 23 17.07 -33.53 -0.38
N VAL A 24 16.27 -33.50 -1.46
CA VAL A 24 16.11 -34.46 -2.57
C VAL A 24 14.72 -35.12 -2.65
N ALA A 25 14.20 -35.05 -3.89
CA ALA A 25 13.12 -35.83 -4.50
C ALA A 25 11.78 -35.12 -4.71
N GLY A 26 11.57 -34.65 -5.94
CA GLY A 26 10.27 -34.17 -6.40
C GLY A 26 10.22 -33.47 -7.76
N CYS A 27 11.11 -33.77 -8.72
CA CYS A 27 10.89 -33.38 -10.11
C CYS A 27 9.73 -34.21 -10.66
N ARG A 28 8.54 -33.62 -10.77
CA ARG A 28 7.42 -34.21 -11.51
C ARG A 28 7.24 -33.44 -12.81
N THR A 29 7.80 -34.00 -13.87
CA THR A 29 7.61 -33.59 -15.26
C THR A 29 6.14 -33.76 -15.63
N ALA A 30 5.44 -32.65 -15.88
CA ALA A 30 4.08 -32.68 -16.43
C ALA A 30 4.15 -32.88 -17.96
N PRO A 31 3.20 -33.60 -18.57
CA PRO A 31 3.14 -33.76 -20.03
C PRO A 31 2.89 -32.41 -20.73
N PRO A 32 3.27 -32.28 -22.01
CA PRO A 32 2.99 -31.08 -22.80
C PRO A 32 1.48 -30.90 -22.92
N HIS A 33 0.95 -29.85 -22.32
CA HIS A 33 -0.39 -29.38 -22.65
C HIS A 33 -0.32 -28.77 -24.04
N GLU A 34 -1.08 -29.35 -24.95
CA GLU A 34 -1.33 -28.86 -26.31
C GLU A 34 -1.66 -27.36 -26.24
N ALA A 35 -0.80 -26.55 -26.84
CA ALA A 35 -0.97 -25.11 -26.88
C ALA A 35 -2.12 -24.81 -27.86
N ALA A 36 -3.30 -24.54 -27.33
CA ALA A 36 -4.32 -23.81 -28.06
C ALA A 36 -3.72 -22.45 -28.44
N VAL A 37 -3.56 -22.23 -29.74
CA VAL A 37 -3.06 -21.00 -30.34
C VAL A 37 -3.95 -19.84 -29.87
N PRO A 38 -3.45 -18.85 -29.11
CA PRO A 38 -4.21 -17.65 -28.85
C PRO A 38 -4.22 -16.83 -30.13
N ASP A 39 -5.43 -16.59 -30.63
CA ASP A 39 -5.73 -15.60 -31.66
C ASP A 39 -5.01 -14.29 -31.35
N ALA A 40 -4.24 -13.79 -32.33
CA ALA A 40 -3.37 -12.65 -32.17
C ALA A 40 -4.21 -11.37 -32.07
N GLY A 41 -4.64 -11.09 -30.85
CA GLY A 41 -5.33 -9.86 -30.48
C GLY A 41 -4.45 -8.66 -30.78
N THR A 42 -4.89 -7.82 -31.72
CA THR A 42 -4.51 -6.41 -31.73
C THR A 42 -5.36 -5.69 -30.69
N ALA A 43 -5.10 -5.95 -29.42
CA ALA A 43 -5.67 -5.18 -28.33
C ALA A 43 -4.82 -3.93 -28.15
N THR A 44 -5.23 -2.85 -28.82
CA THR A 44 -4.76 -1.49 -28.52
C THR A 44 -4.88 -1.28 -27.02
N THR A 45 -3.75 -1.26 -26.34
CA THR A 45 -3.69 -1.11 -24.89
C THR A 45 -3.92 0.37 -24.57
N THR A 46 -5.18 0.78 -24.57
CA THR A 46 -5.59 2.06 -23.99
C THR A 46 -5.17 2.05 -22.52
N PRO A 47 -4.46 3.09 -22.02
CA PRO A 47 -4.20 3.25 -20.61
C PRO A 47 -5.51 3.09 -19.84
N PRO A 48 -5.56 2.37 -18.72
CA PRO A 48 -6.80 2.24 -17.96
C PRO A 48 -7.29 3.64 -17.60
N ALA A 49 -8.44 4.02 -18.18
CA ALA A 49 -9.10 5.26 -17.84
C ALA A 49 -9.42 5.23 -16.35
N VAL A 50 -9.18 6.35 -15.67
CA VAL A 50 -9.61 6.51 -14.29
C VAL A 50 -11.14 6.44 -14.29
N THR A 51 -11.70 5.33 -13.81
CA THR A 51 -13.15 5.17 -13.67
C THR A 51 -13.60 6.02 -12.48
N VAL A 52 -14.27 7.13 -12.78
CA VAL A 52 -14.78 8.06 -11.77
C VAL A 52 -16.20 7.65 -11.41
N THR A 53 -16.37 7.07 -10.23
CA THR A 53 -17.69 7.03 -9.57
C THR A 53 -17.64 8.03 -8.43
N ARG A 54 -18.74 8.73 -8.15
CA ARG A 54 -18.79 9.86 -7.18
C ARG A 54 -18.19 9.54 -5.78
N GLY A 55 -18.09 8.26 -5.41
CA GLY A 55 -17.48 7.79 -4.15
C GLY A 55 -16.21 6.93 -4.28
N GLU A 56 -15.68 6.69 -5.49
CA GLU A 56 -14.43 5.93 -5.69
C GLU A 56 -13.75 6.17 -7.04
N PHE A 57 -12.44 5.96 -7.07
CA PHE A 57 -11.63 5.95 -8.29
C PHE A 57 -10.47 4.96 -8.18
N THR A 58 -9.82 4.69 -9.31
CA THR A 58 -8.66 3.79 -9.40
C THR A 58 -7.39 4.54 -9.79
N VAL A 59 -6.25 4.10 -9.26
CA VAL A 59 -4.92 4.66 -9.55
C VAL A 59 -4.01 3.53 -10.05
N PRO A 60 -3.29 3.72 -11.19
CA PRO A 60 -2.36 2.73 -11.72
C PRO A 60 -1.01 2.74 -10.97
N ALA A 61 -1.06 2.42 -9.68
CA ALA A 61 0.09 2.37 -8.79
C ALA A 61 -0.14 1.35 -7.67
N ASP A 62 0.95 0.91 -7.04
CA ASP A 62 0.86 0.01 -5.89
C ASP A 62 0.24 0.72 -4.69
N LYS A 63 -0.31 -0.09 -3.79
CA LYS A 63 -1.05 0.38 -2.64
C LYS A 63 -0.20 1.23 -1.70
N LEU A 64 1.07 0.88 -1.49
CA LEU A 64 1.89 1.54 -0.49
C LEU A 64 2.27 2.94 -0.94
N ASP A 65 2.60 3.11 -2.23
CA ASP A 65 2.85 4.42 -2.81
C ASP A 65 1.60 5.29 -2.80
N VAL A 66 0.44 4.74 -3.19
CA VAL A 66 -0.83 5.47 -3.15
C VAL A 66 -1.20 5.85 -1.72
N TRP A 67 -1.07 4.95 -0.75
CA TRP A 67 -1.32 5.23 0.66
C TRP A 67 -0.43 6.36 1.15
N ASN A 68 0.88 6.29 0.92
CA ASN A 68 1.82 7.35 1.30
C ASN A 68 1.48 8.70 0.63
N ALA A 69 1.14 8.68 -0.65
CA ALA A 69 0.77 9.87 -1.41
C ALA A 69 -0.53 10.51 -0.90
N VAL A 70 -1.57 9.71 -0.61
CA VAL A 70 -2.79 10.20 0.07
C VAL A 70 -2.40 10.90 1.36
N GLY A 71 -1.56 10.26 2.18
CA GLY A 71 -1.06 10.85 3.43
C GLY A 71 -0.36 12.20 3.22
N GLN A 72 0.49 12.35 2.21
CA GLN A 72 1.16 13.62 1.90
C GLN A 72 0.18 14.70 1.42
N ILE A 73 -0.82 14.33 0.63
CA ILE A 73 -1.82 15.26 0.12
C ILE A 73 -2.69 15.77 1.26
N VAL A 74 -3.34 14.86 2.01
CA VAL A 74 -4.39 15.25 2.98
C VAL A 74 -3.86 16.07 4.15
N VAL A 75 -2.61 15.88 4.57
CA VAL A 75 -2.00 16.68 5.65
C VAL A 75 -1.65 18.11 5.23
N ASN A 76 -1.51 18.35 3.93
CA ASN A 76 -1.19 19.66 3.36
C ASN A 76 -2.41 20.34 2.71
N MET A 77 -3.55 19.64 2.65
CA MET A 77 -4.75 20.12 1.98
C MET A 77 -5.55 21.07 2.87
N ARG A 78 -5.84 22.26 2.35
CA ARG A 78 -6.60 23.28 3.10
C ARG A 78 -8.02 22.81 3.39
N GLY A 79 -8.45 22.99 4.65
CA GLY A 79 -9.80 22.67 5.10
C GLY A 79 -10.05 21.19 5.41
N VAL A 80 -9.04 20.34 5.21
CA VAL A 80 -9.05 18.93 5.64
C VAL A 80 -8.46 18.85 7.03
N GLU A 81 -9.21 18.23 7.94
CA GLU A 81 -8.70 17.85 9.24
C GLU A 81 -8.28 16.38 9.22
N TYR A 82 -7.01 16.14 9.47
CA TYR A 82 -6.44 14.81 9.60
C TYR A 82 -6.68 14.27 11.01
N LEU A 83 -7.53 13.25 11.15
CA LEU A 83 -7.88 12.67 12.44
C LEU A 83 -6.97 11.47 12.80
N GLY A 84 -6.51 10.73 11.79
CA GLY A 84 -5.59 9.62 12.01
C GLY A 84 -5.43 8.70 10.80
N ARG A 85 -4.63 7.63 10.98
CA ARG A 85 -4.44 6.57 9.98
C ARG A 85 -4.23 5.22 10.64
N ALA A 86 -4.64 4.16 9.96
CA ALA A 86 -4.37 2.79 10.35
C ALA A 86 -3.83 2.01 9.15
N GLN A 87 -2.51 1.82 9.10
CA GLN A 87 -1.83 1.20 7.94
C GLN A 87 -2.28 -0.24 7.72
N MET A 88 -2.49 -1.03 8.78
CA MET A 88 -2.98 -2.41 8.68
C MET A 88 -4.40 -2.51 8.11
N LEU A 89 -5.17 -1.41 8.15
CA LEU A 89 -6.52 -1.35 7.60
C LEU A 89 -6.59 -0.58 6.28
N ASP A 90 -5.45 -0.04 5.80
CA ASP A 90 -5.33 0.80 4.62
C ASP A 90 -6.25 2.02 4.62
N LEU A 91 -6.41 2.68 5.78
CA LEU A 91 -7.35 3.79 5.92
C LEU A 91 -6.73 5.04 6.52
N TYR A 92 -7.37 6.16 6.17
CA TYR A 92 -7.22 7.48 6.76
C TYR A 92 -8.58 7.90 7.34
N SER A 93 -8.59 8.44 8.56
CA SER A 93 -9.77 9.09 9.14
C SER A 93 -9.62 10.59 8.96
N LEU A 94 -10.61 11.22 8.32
CA LEU A 94 -10.57 12.61 7.89
C LEU A 94 -11.88 13.30 8.26
N ARG A 95 -11.81 14.61 8.51
CA ARG A 95 -12.98 15.49 8.54
C ARG A 95 -12.80 16.59 7.50
N TYR A 96 -13.79 16.78 6.63
CA TYR A 96 -13.79 17.81 5.60
C TYR A 96 -15.17 18.46 5.53
N ARG A 97 -15.21 19.80 5.59
CA ARG A 97 -16.47 20.58 5.61
C ARG A 97 -17.47 20.08 6.66
N GLY A 98 -16.97 19.69 7.84
CA GLY A 98 -17.78 19.18 8.95
C GLY A 98 -18.23 17.71 8.83
N VAL A 99 -17.91 17.03 7.73
CA VAL A 99 -18.25 15.62 7.53
C VAL A 99 -17.04 14.75 7.89
N GLU A 100 -17.21 13.81 8.82
CA GLU A 100 -16.22 12.79 9.14
C GLU A 100 -16.43 11.52 8.30
N PHE A 101 -15.34 10.99 7.75
CA PHE A 101 -15.36 9.77 6.94
C PHE A 101 -13.96 9.14 6.87
N LEU A 102 -13.93 7.93 6.32
CA LEU A 102 -12.71 7.18 6.07
C LEU A 102 -12.37 7.21 4.59
N VAL A 103 -11.09 7.35 4.25
CA VAL A 103 -10.56 7.11 2.90
C VAL A 103 -9.76 5.81 2.94
N LEU A 104 -10.17 4.83 2.14
CA LEU A 104 -9.52 3.53 2.01
C LEU A 104 -8.70 3.45 0.74
N THR A 105 -7.52 2.84 0.79
CA THR A 105 -6.66 2.57 -0.37
C THR A 105 -6.43 1.06 -0.52
N LYS A 106 -7.28 0.37 -1.27
CA LYS A 106 -7.24 -1.10 -1.39
C LYS A 106 -6.55 -1.53 -2.67
N ALA A 107 -5.58 -2.42 -2.56
CA ALA A 107 -5.02 -3.11 -3.72
C ALA A 107 -6.12 -3.91 -4.41
N MET A 108 -6.25 -3.75 -5.73
CA MET A 108 -7.17 -4.56 -6.52
C MET A 108 -6.52 -5.91 -6.85
N THR A 109 -7.33 -6.95 -6.97
CA THR A 109 -6.84 -8.30 -7.29
C THR A 109 -6.44 -8.42 -8.76
N ALA A 110 -5.61 -9.41 -9.07
CA ALA A 110 -5.24 -9.72 -10.45
C ALA A 110 -6.46 -10.05 -11.33
N ALA A 111 -7.47 -10.72 -10.76
CA ALA A 111 -8.73 -11.03 -11.43
C ALA A 111 -9.53 -9.78 -11.78
N GLU A 112 -9.54 -8.76 -10.92
CA GLU A 112 -10.22 -7.48 -11.17
C GLU A 112 -9.51 -6.60 -12.21
N THR A 113 -8.21 -6.80 -12.42
CA THR A 113 -7.34 -5.83 -13.11
C THR A 113 -6.67 -6.35 -14.38
N GLY A 114 -6.79 -7.65 -14.66
CA GLY A 114 -6.03 -8.29 -15.74
C GLY A 114 -4.52 -8.24 -15.50
N ASN A 115 -4.09 -8.58 -14.27
CA ASN A 115 -2.69 -8.55 -13.82
C ASN A 115 -2.02 -7.16 -13.75
N ARG A 116 -2.80 -6.08 -13.76
CA ARG A 116 -2.25 -4.72 -13.60
C ARG A 116 -2.23 -4.34 -12.12
N THR A 117 -1.16 -3.67 -11.69
CA THR A 117 -1.10 -3.11 -10.34
C THR A 117 -1.98 -1.86 -10.25
N LEU A 118 -3.20 -2.03 -9.74
CA LEU A 118 -4.13 -0.93 -9.49
C LEU A 118 -4.49 -0.85 -7.99
N THR A 119 -4.69 0.37 -7.52
CA THR A 119 -5.22 0.65 -6.19
C THR A 119 -6.55 1.39 -6.31
N ARG A 120 -7.58 0.89 -5.62
CA ARG A 120 -8.88 1.54 -5.48
C ARG A 120 -8.85 2.50 -4.29
N VAL A 121 -9.27 3.74 -4.52
CA VAL A 121 -9.46 4.75 -3.48
C VAL A 121 -10.96 4.98 -3.30
N THR A 122 -11.47 4.80 -2.08
CA THR A 122 -12.92 4.86 -1.79
C THR A 122 -13.16 5.64 -0.51
N ALA A 123 -14.24 6.43 -0.45
CA ALA A 123 -14.73 7.01 0.79
C ALA A 123 -15.78 6.10 1.47
N THR A 124 -15.65 5.89 2.78
CA THR A 124 -16.61 5.11 3.57
C THR A 124 -16.96 5.79 4.89
N THR A 125 -18.09 5.42 5.48
CA THR A 125 -18.40 5.71 6.89
C THR A 125 -17.46 4.93 7.82
N SER A 126 -17.48 5.26 9.11
CA SER A 126 -16.78 4.50 10.16
C SER A 126 -17.24 3.04 10.26
N ALA A 127 -18.46 2.73 9.83
CA ALA A 127 -18.99 1.38 9.71
C ALA A 127 -18.54 0.66 8.42
N GLY A 128 -17.70 1.29 7.59
CA GLY A 128 -17.19 0.72 6.34
C GLY A 128 -18.18 0.75 5.16
N LYS A 129 -19.35 1.40 5.30
CA LYS A 129 -20.30 1.56 4.20
C LYS A 129 -19.84 2.68 3.26
N ARG A 130 -19.99 2.51 1.95
CA ARG A 130 -19.69 3.59 1.00
C ARG A 130 -20.49 4.84 1.35
N ILE A 131 -19.82 5.99 1.34
CA ILE A 131 -20.46 7.29 1.53
C ILE A 131 -20.40 8.06 0.22
N ASP A 132 -21.50 8.71 -0.12
CA ASP A 132 -21.62 9.55 -1.31
C ASP A 132 -22.35 10.85 -0.93
N ASN A 133 -21.57 11.86 -0.58
CA ASN A 133 -22.03 13.23 -0.39
C ASN A 133 -21.06 14.23 -1.04
N ASP A 134 -21.46 15.49 -1.11
CA ASP A 134 -20.69 16.52 -1.81
C ASP A 134 -19.29 16.75 -1.22
N ALA A 135 -19.15 16.71 0.12
CA ALA A 135 -17.85 16.87 0.77
C ALA A 135 -16.89 15.72 0.42
N THR A 136 -17.39 14.48 0.44
CA THR A 136 -16.59 13.30 0.09
C THR A 136 -16.25 13.27 -1.40
N ALA A 137 -17.19 13.66 -2.26
CA ALA A 137 -16.98 13.72 -3.72
C ALA A 137 -15.96 14.81 -4.08
N GLU A 138 -16.03 15.98 -3.44
CA GLU A 138 -15.08 17.07 -3.61
C GLU A 138 -13.66 16.65 -3.18
N LEU A 139 -13.52 16.05 -1.99
CA LEU A 139 -12.22 15.56 -1.52
C LEU A 139 -11.65 14.48 -2.44
N LEU A 140 -12.45 13.47 -2.82
CA LEU A 140 -12.00 12.43 -3.75
C LEU A 140 -11.63 13.01 -5.11
N GLY A 141 -12.35 14.03 -5.58
CA GLY A 141 -11.99 14.75 -6.80
C GLY A 141 -10.66 15.48 -6.69
N MET A 142 -10.34 16.09 -5.54
CA MET A 142 -9.02 16.68 -5.29
C MET A 142 -7.92 15.61 -5.27
N LEU A 143 -8.13 14.52 -4.52
CA LEU A 143 -7.20 13.40 -4.45
C LEU A 143 -6.94 12.79 -5.84
N GLN A 144 -7.98 12.56 -6.62
CA GLN A 144 -7.87 12.00 -7.96
C GLN A 144 -6.98 12.86 -8.88
N ARG A 145 -7.05 14.20 -8.75
CA ARG A 145 -6.22 15.12 -9.54
C ARG A 145 -4.76 15.12 -9.08
N GLU A 146 -4.52 15.06 -7.78
CA GLU A 146 -3.18 15.26 -7.20
C GLU A 146 -2.37 13.97 -7.08
N LEU A 147 -3.03 12.82 -6.90
CA LEU A 147 -2.38 11.54 -6.62
C LEU A 147 -1.36 11.10 -7.66
N PRO A 148 -1.60 11.19 -8.98
CA PRO A 148 -0.63 10.74 -9.97
C PRO A 148 0.73 11.44 -9.81
N ALA A 149 0.72 12.76 -9.59
CA ALA A 149 1.95 13.52 -9.41
C ALA A 149 2.62 13.24 -8.05
N GLU A 150 1.84 13.09 -6.99
CA GLU A 150 2.40 12.83 -5.66
C GLU A 150 2.94 11.40 -5.51
N VAL A 151 2.34 10.42 -6.17
CA VAL A 151 2.88 9.04 -6.25
C VAL A 151 4.29 9.04 -6.83
N GLU A 152 4.52 9.76 -7.93
CA GLU A 152 5.86 9.86 -8.54
C GLU A 152 6.86 10.57 -7.60
N ARG A 153 6.43 11.60 -6.88
CA ARG A 153 7.28 12.27 -5.87
C ARG A 153 7.62 11.34 -4.70
N VAL A 154 6.65 10.56 -4.22
CA VAL A 154 6.86 9.58 -3.15
C VAL A 154 7.87 8.53 -3.58
N ARG A 155 7.73 7.97 -4.79
CA ARG A 155 8.69 7.02 -5.37
C ARG A 155 10.09 7.61 -5.46
N ALA A 156 10.21 8.83 -5.99
CA ALA A 156 11.48 9.52 -6.10
C ALA A 156 12.16 9.70 -4.73
N ARG A 157 11.40 10.07 -3.69
CA ARG A 157 11.92 10.19 -2.32
C ARG A 157 12.35 8.85 -1.71
N GLN A 158 11.60 7.78 -1.96
CA GLN A 158 11.92 6.44 -1.45
C GLN A 158 13.15 5.83 -2.13
N ALA A 159 13.38 6.16 -3.40
CA ALA A 159 14.54 5.68 -4.16
C ALA A 159 15.88 6.29 -3.69
N VAL A 160 15.86 7.41 -2.96
CA VAL A 160 17.09 8.04 -2.44
C VAL A 160 17.64 7.20 -1.27
N PRO A 161 18.85 6.61 -1.39
CA PRO A 161 19.44 5.84 -0.31
C PRO A 161 19.70 6.75 0.89
N LYS A 162 19.20 6.37 2.07
CA LYS A 162 19.52 7.05 3.33
C LYS A 162 21.03 6.94 3.58
N LYS A 163 21.79 8.01 3.36
CA LYS A 163 23.17 8.12 3.86
C LYS A 163 23.10 7.89 5.37
N LYS A 164 23.66 6.76 5.84
CA LYS A 164 23.76 6.44 7.25
C LYS A 164 24.47 7.60 7.93
N GLY A 165 23.74 8.37 8.74
CA GLY A 165 24.31 9.44 9.54
C GLY A 165 25.46 8.87 10.35
N LYS A 166 26.66 9.38 10.10
CA LYS A 166 27.83 9.10 10.93
C LYS A 166 27.48 9.68 12.30
N LYS A 167 27.29 8.79 13.28
CA LYS A 167 27.01 9.16 14.67
C LYS A 167 28.19 10.05 15.13
N PRO A 168 27.95 11.25 15.69
CA PRO A 168 29.02 12.02 16.33
C PRO A 168 29.60 11.25 17.51
#